data_AF-A0A9D4S8P2-F1
#
_entry.id   AF-A0A9D4S8P2-F1
#
_cell.length_a   1.000
_cell.length_b   1.000
_cell.length_c   1.000
_cell.angle_alpha   90.00
_cell.angle_beta   90.00
_cell.angle_gamma   90.00
#
_symmetry.space_group_name_H-M   'P 1'
#
loop_
_entity.id
_entity.type
_entity.pdbx_description
1 polymer ?
#
loop_
_entity_poly.entity_id
_entity_poly.type
_entity_poly.pdbx_seq_one_letter_code
_entity_poly.pdbx_strand_id
1 'polypeptide(L)'
;MEICAVLFTCLVAGLALTQAYPLHASCKVQWSLPSVSCQSFSSKIIAQAKLWEKEDNCAGGGERCLYKITDQSAQEIKGTHMTPVKHYVDDISFKLTPAGAGCNVEGFSTSETWYAYLDYGTNYCNLENLITGAGLNTSQGYTETTNDNVCTQFSSHDCDKY
;
A
#
# COMPACT_ATOMS: atom_id res chain seq x y z
N MET A 1 30.91 -56.87 14.82
CA MET A 1 31.63 -56.31 13.66
C MET A 1 30.80 -56.73 12.45
N GLU A 2 29.96 -55.92 11.82
CA GLU A 2 29.72 -54.48 11.85
C GLU A 2 28.24 -54.17 11.56
N ILE A 3 27.83 -52.98 11.99
CA ILE A 3 26.56 -52.29 11.79
C ILE A 3 26.47 -51.81 10.32
N CYS A 4 25.25 -51.73 9.75
CA CYS A 4 24.77 -50.67 8.83
C CYS A 4 23.59 -51.20 8.00
N ALA A 5 22.50 -50.49 7.72
CA ALA A 5 21.91 -49.26 8.22
C ALA A 5 20.49 -49.26 7.61
N VAL A 6 19.47 -49.01 8.42
CA VAL A 6 18.09 -48.81 7.93
C VAL A 6 18.07 -47.45 7.23
N LEU A 7 18.02 -47.43 5.90
CA LEU A 7 17.78 -46.20 5.15
C LEU A 7 16.27 -45.99 5.01
N PHE A 8 15.70 -45.35 6.02
CA PHE A 8 14.39 -44.73 5.96
C PHE A 8 14.53 -43.44 5.15
N THR A 9 14.31 -43.49 3.83
CA THR A 9 14.27 -42.29 3.00
C THR A 9 12.95 -41.56 3.24
N CYS A 10 12.96 -40.60 4.18
CA CYS A 10 11.92 -39.60 4.29
C CYS A 10 11.88 -38.77 3.00
N LEU A 11 10.90 -39.05 2.13
CA LEU A 11 10.51 -38.14 1.06
C LEU A 11 9.79 -36.94 1.69
N VAL A 12 10.55 -35.92 2.11
CA VAL A 12 9.98 -34.60 2.39
C VAL A 12 10.16 -33.76 1.14
N ALA A 13 9.34 -34.04 0.12
CA ALA A 13 9.18 -33.10 -0.99
C ALA A 13 8.35 -31.93 -0.44
N GLY A 14 9.06 -30.85 -0.11
CA GLY A 14 8.48 -29.65 0.47
C GLY A 14 7.29 -29.15 -0.35
N LEU A 15 6.21 -28.81 0.36
CA LEU A 15 5.16 -27.95 -0.16
C LEU A 15 5.81 -26.61 -0.52
N ALA A 16 6.22 -26.46 -1.79
CA ALA A 16 6.43 -25.15 -2.35
C ALA A 16 5.07 -24.46 -2.31
N LEU A 17 4.85 -23.63 -1.30
CA LEU A 17 3.76 -22.66 -1.29
C LEU A 17 4.03 -21.73 -2.47
N THR A 18 3.50 -22.09 -3.64
CA THR A 18 3.41 -21.15 -4.75
C THR A 18 2.37 -20.12 -4.33
N GLN A 19 2.79 -19.11 -3.56
CA GLN A 19 2.04 -17.88 -3.46
C GLN A 19 2.07 -17.29 -4.87
N ALA A 20 1.04 -17.62 -5.65
CA ALA A 20 0.77 -16.98 -6.91
C ALA A 20 0.40 -15.53 -6.59
N TYR A 21 1.39 -14.64 -6.57
CA TYR A 21 1.10 -13.22 -6.50
C TYR A 21 0.28 -12.85 -7.73
N PRO A 22 -0.68 -11.92 -7.60
CA PRO A 22 -1.42 -11.40 -8.74
C PRO A 22 -0.45 -10.92 -9.84
N LEU A 23 -0.90 -10.95 -11.10
CA LEU A 23 -0.10 -10.57 -12.28
C LEU A 23 0.42 -9.11 -12.25
N HIS A 24 -0.10 -8.31 -11.30
CA HIS A 24 0.27 -6.93 -11.02
C HIS A 24 0.53 -6.78 -9.51
N ALA A 25 1.56 -6.02 -9.13
CA ALA A 25 1.77 -5.62 -7.76
C ALA A 25 0.58 -4.77 -7.29
N SER A 26 0.09 -5.06 -6.10
CA SER A 26 -1.03 -4.34 -5.50
C SER A 26 -0.95 -4.40 -3.98
N CYS A 27 -1.68 -3.50 -3.33
CA CYS A 27 -1.79 -3.48 -1.89
C CYS A 27 -3.17 -3.01 -1.44
N LYS A 28 -3.75 -3.74 -0.49
CA LYS A 28 -4.94 -3.35 0.26
C LYS A 28 -4.57 -3.10 1.73
N VAL A 29 -5.00 -1.96 2.26
CA VAL A 29 -4.82 -1.59 3.66
C VAL A 29 -6.16 -1.19 4.26
N GLN A 30 -6.42 -1.63 5.50
CA GLN A 30 -7.59 -1.23 6.25
C GLN A 30 -7.18 -0.34 7.41
N TRP A 31 -7.78 0.86 7.50
CA TRP A 31 -7.60 1.78 8.62
C TRP A 31 -8.89 1.96 9.41
N SER A 32 -8.76 2.11 10.73
CA SER A 32 -9.80 2.64 11.59
C SER A 32 -9.32 3.93 12.22
N LEU A 33 -10.08 5.02 12.04
CA LEU A 33 -9.77 6.35 12.55
C LEU A 33 -10.95 6.84 13.40
N PRO A 34 -11.05 6.43 14.68
CA PRO A 34 -12.23 6.72 15.51
C PRO A 34 -12.37 8.20 15.84
N SER A 35 -11.28 8.99 15.80
CA SER A 35 -11.29 10.43 16.05
C SER A 35 -11.34 11.30 14.78
N VAL A 36 -11.47 10.71 13.59
CA VAL A 36 -11.45 11.43 12.31
C VAL A 36 -12.67 11.05 11.48
N SER A 37 -13.55 12.03 11.20
CA SER A 37 -14.71 11.80 10.34
C SER A 37 -14.29 11.52 8.90
N CYS A 38 -15.11 10.80 8.13
CA CYS A 38 -14.79 10.52 6.72
C CYS A 38 -14.64 11.79 5.87
N GLN A 39 -15.38 12.85 6.19
CA GLN A 39 -15.21 14.16 5.54
C GLN A 39 -13.84 14.77 5.85
N SER A 40 -13.38 14.68 7.11
CA SER A 40 -12.06 15.18 7.51
C SER A 40 -10.95 14.35 6.87
N PHE A 41 -11.10 13.02 6.85
CA PHE A 41 -10.20 12.11 6.14
C PHE A 41 -10.08 12.51 4.67
N SER A 42 -11.22 12.63 3.97
CA SER A 42 -11.26 12.97 2.54
C SER A 42 -10.58 14.32 2.26
N SER A 43 -10.93 15.34 3.03
CA SER A 43 -10.35 16.68 2.87
C SER A 43 -8.83 16.68 3.06
N LYS A 44 -8.33 15.92 4.05
CA LYS A 44 -6.91 15.78 4.34
C LYS A 44 -6.15 15.04 3.24
N ILE A 45 -6.69 13.92 2.75
CA ILE A 45 -6.07 13.15 1.66
C ILE A 45 -6.02 13.97 0.37
N ILE A 46 -7.11 14.64 -0.01
CA ILE A 46 -7.15 15.47 -1.22
C ILE A 46 -6.15 16.63 -1.10
N ALA A 47 -6.11 17.30 0.05
CA ALA A 47 -5.15 18.37 0.29
C ALA A 47 -3.70 17.87 0.23
N GLN A 48 -3.42 16.69 0.79
CA GLN A 48 -2.09 16.09 0.78
C GLN A 48 -1.66 15.68 -0.63
N ALA A 49 -2.53 15.01 -1.38
CA ALA A 49 -2.27 14.68 -2.78
C ALA A 49 -2.02 15.94 -3.62
N LYS A 50 -2.77 17.02 -3.36
CA LYS A 50 -2.57 18.31 -4.05
C LYS A 50 -1.23 18.96 -3.70
N LEU A 51 -0.82 18.89 -2.43
CA LEU A 51 0.49 19.36 -1.99
C LEU A 51 1.62 18.61 -2.72
N TRP A 52 1.39 17.33 -3.00
CA TRP A 52 2.33 16.42 -3.68
C TRP A 52 2.02 16.18 -5.15
N GLU A 53 1.36 17.12 -5.84
CA GLU A 53 1.01 16.94 -7.25
C GLU A 53 2.19 17.12 -8.21
N LYS A 54 3.23 17.85 -7.79
CA LYS A 54 4.35 18.24 -8.65
C LYS A 54 5.61 17.42 -8.35
N GLU A 55 6.40 17.22 -9.40
CA GLU A 55 7.68 16.50 -9.36
C GLU A 55 8.71 17.13 -8.42
N ASP A 56 8.71 18.45 -8.26
CA ASP A 56 9.66 19.20 -7.43
C ASP A 56 9.75 18.68 -5.99
N ASN A 57 8.69 18.04 -5.48
CA ASN A 57 8.67 17.47 -4.14
C ASN A 57 9.54 16.21 -3.99
N CYS A 58 9.95 15.60 -5.10
CA CYS A 58 10.91 14.49 -5.15
C CYS A 58 12.27 14.92 -5.72
N ALA A 59 12.57 16.22 -5.79
CA ALA A 59 13.87 16.69 -6.30
C ALA A 59 15.07 16.19 -5.48
N GLY A 60 14.86 15.85 -4.21
CA GLY A 60 15.87 15.26 -3.31
C GLY A 60 15.85 13.74 -3.25
N GLY A 61 15.10 13.07 -4.13
CA GLY A 61 14.64 11.71 -3.94
C GLY A 61 13.29 11.67 -3.23
N GLY A 62 12.73 10.48 -3.08
CA GLY A 62 11.43 10.18 -2.49
C GLY A 62 10.40 9.77 -3.52
N GLU A 63 9.26 9.31 -3.02
CA GLU A 63 8.02 9.08 -3.79
C GLU A 63 6.84 9.89 -3.20
N ARG A 64 7.15 11.10 -2.69
CA ARG A 64 6.20 12.04 -2.09
C ARG A 64 5.87 13.19 -3.06
N CYS A 65 5.57 12.83 -4.31
CA CYS A 65 5.28 13.73 -5.44
C CYS A 65 4.37 13.03 -6.46
N LEU A 66 3.97 13.75 -7.51
CA LEU A 66 3.22 13.20 -8.65
C LEU A 66 1.93 12.44 -8.29
N TYR A 67 1.29 12.80 -7.16
CA TYR A 67 -0.05 12.32 -6.82
C TYR A 67 -1.11 13.14 -7.55
N LYS A 68 -2.13 12.48 -8.08
CA LYS A 68 -3.23 13.15 -8.77
C LYS A 68 -4.57 12.56 -8.35
N ILE A 69 -5.48 13.38 -7.86
CA ILE A 69 -6.88 12.97 -7.65
C ILE A 69 -7.59 12.96 -9.01
N THR A 70 -8.22 11.85 -9.35
CA THR A 70 -8.92 11.62 -10.63
C THR A 70 -10.43 11.63 -10.48
N ASP A 71 -10.94 11.20 -9.32
CA ASP A 71 -12.36 11.21 -9.00
C ASP A 71 -12.57 11.33 -7.49
N GLN A 72 -13.68 11.94 -7.07
CA GLN A 72 -14.01 12.08 -5.66
C GLN A 72 -15.52 12.12 -5.43
N SER A 73 -15.95 11.43 -4.38
CA SER A 73 -17.32 11.41 -3.87
C SER A 73 -17.31 11.42 -2.34
N ALA A 74 -18.49 11.37 -1.70
CA ALA A 74 -18.57 11.34 -0.25
C ALA A 74 -18.06 10.02 0.36
N GLN A 75 -18.01 8.93 -0.42
CA GLN A 75 -17.66 7.59 0.05
C GLN A 75 -16.40 7.02 -0.62
N GLU A 76 -15.88 7.67 -1.66
CA GLU A 76 -14.75 7.16 -2.41
C GLU A 76 -13.88 8.29 -2.95
N ILE A 77 -12.57 8.12 -2.87
CA ILE A 77 -11.56 8.98 -3.50
C ILE A 77 -10.75 8.09 -4.43
N LYS A 78 -10.50 8.54 -5.66
CA LYS A 78 -9.61 7.87 -6.60
C LYS A 78 -8.54 8.82 -7.08
N GLY A 79 -7.40 8.27 -7.37
CA GLY A 79 -6.28 8.99 -7.91
C GLY A 79 -5.24 8.07 -8.51
N THR A 80 -4.13 8.66 -8.91
CA THR A 80 -2.95 7.95 -9.36
C THR A 80 -1.72 8.49 -8.65
N HIS A 81 -0.68 7.67 -8.57
CA HIS A 81 0.69 8.09 -8.29
C HIS A 81 1.55 7.67 -9.47
N MET A 82 2.50 8.53 -9.85
CA MET A 82 3.48 8.24 -10.88
C MET A 82 4.87 8.26 -10.27
N THR A 83 5.60 7.14 -10.36
CA THR A 83 6.97 7.06 -9.84
C THR A 83 7.87 8.09 -10.53
N PRO A 84 8.70 8.86 -9.79
CA PRO A 84 9.41 10.01 -10.35
C PRO A 84 10.54 9.62 -11.32
N VAL A 85 11.12 8.43 -11.16
CA VAL A 85 12.28 8.01 -11.99
C VAL A 85 11.86 7.24 -13.24
N LYS A 86 10.88 6.33 -13.11
CA LYS A 86 10.47 5.42 -14.19
C LYS A 86 9.12 5.77 -14.80
N HIS A 87 8.38 6.69 -14.18
CA HIS A 87 7.05 7.10 -14.62
C HIS A 87 6.06 5.93 -14.76
N TYR A 88 6.24 4.87 -13.96
CA TYR A 88 5.20 3.87 -13.76
C TYR A 88 4.03 4.50 -13.03
N VAL A 89 2.82 4.20 -13.50
CA VAL A 89 1.56 4.70 -12.94
C VAL A 89 0.92 3.60 -12.12
N ASP A 90 0.55 3.95 -10.90
CA ASP A 90 -0.24 3.14 -10.00
C ASP A 90 -1.59 3.84 -9.76
N ASP A 91 -2.67 3.08 -9.83
CA ASP A 91 -3.98 3.52 -9.37
C ASP A 91 -4.00 3.53 -7.83
N ILE A 92 -4.71 4.49 -7.25
CA ILE A 92 -4.94 4.63 -5.82
C ILE A 92 -6.43 4.88 -5.56
N SER A 93 -6.98 4.23 -4.55
CA SER A 93 -8.34 4.48 -4.10
C SER A 93 -8.49 4.38 -2.58
N PHE A 94 -9.42 5.16 -2.05
CA PHE A 94 -9.83 5.13 -0.64
C PHE A 94 -11.35 5.03 -0.57
N LYS A 95 -11.87 3.94 -0.02
CA LYS A 95 -13.29 3.76 0.27
C LYS A 95 -13.58 4.06 1.72
N LEU A 96 -14.54 4.94 1.97
CA LEU A 96 -14.84 5.52 3.27
C LEU A 96 -16.17 4.99 3.79
N THR A 97 -16.13 4.43 5.00
CA THR A 97 -17.33 3.96 5.71
C THR A 97 -17.44 4.69 7.05
N PRO A 98 -18.49 5.49 7.28
CA PRO A 98 -18.71 6.14 8.57
C PRO A 98 -18.76 5.13 9.73
N ALA A 99 -18.09 5.45 10.83
CA ALA A 99 -18.03 4.60 12.01
C ALA A 99 -18.22 5.46 13.29
N GLY A 100 -19.49 5.73 13.63
CA GLY A 100 -19.82 6.68 14.70
C GLY A 100 -19.34 8.10 14.33
N ALA A 101 -18.48 8.68 15.16
CA ALA A 101 -17.82 9.96 14.87
C ALA A 101 -16.57 9.81 13.96
N GLY A 102 -16.07 8.58 13.81
CA GLY A 102 -14.86 8.26 13.06
C GLY A 102 -15.12 7.74 11.65
N CYS A 103 -14.09 7.18 11.05
CA CYS A 103 -14.12 6.61 9.71
C CYS A 103 -13.34 5.30 9.65
N ASN A 104 -13.93 4.28 9.05
CA ASN A 104 -13.20 3.11 8.57
C ASN A 104 -12.88 3.31 7.10
N VAL A 105 -11.65 3.00 6.71
CA VAL A 105 -11.15 3.24 5.35
C VAL A 105 -10.52 1.96 4.79
N GLU A 106 -10.91 1.59 3.57
CA GLU A 106 -10.18 0.64 2.74
C GLU A 106 -9.35 1.42 1.72
N GLY A 107 -8.03 1.39 1.87
CA GLY A 107 -7.08 1.86 0.87
C GLY A 107 -6.72 0.73 -0.09
N PHE A 108 -6.61 1.06 -1.37
CA PHE A 108 -6.13 0.13 -2.38
C PHE A 108 -5.24 0.83 -3.40
N SER A 109 -4.10 0.23 -3.71
CA SER A 109 -3.23 0.67 -4.81
C SER A 109 -2.83 -0.52 -5.69
N THR A 110 -2.75 -0.31 -6.99
CA THR A 110 -2.35 -1.34 -7.95
C THR A 110 -1.59 -0.73 -9.12
N SER A 111 -0.53 -1.42 -9.56
CA SER A 111 0.25 -1.03 -10.73
C SER A 111 -0.51 -1.28 -12.03
N GLU A 112 -0.56 -0.27 -12.91
CA GLU A 112 -1.02 -0.45 -14.30
C GLU A 112 -0.03 -1.31 -15.10
N THR A 113 1.24 -1.33 -14.70
CA THR A 113 2.30 -2.09 -15.38
C THR A 113 2.18 -3.59 -15.06
N TRP A 114 2.10 -4.39 -16.12
CA TRP A 114 2.19 -5.84 -16.12
C TRP A 114 3.61 -6.32 -15.69
N TYR A 115 3.72 -7.41 -14.92
CA TYR A 115 4.98 -8.04 -14.47
C TYR A 115 5.85 -7.29 -13.43
N ALA A 116 5.28 -6.33 -12.70
CA ALA A 116 5.92 -5.81 -11.49
C ALA A 116 5.80 -6.84 -10.35
N TYR A 117 6.76 -7.77 -10.23
CA TYR A 117 6.76 -8.80 -9.17
C TYR A 117 7.57 -8.39 -7.93
N LEU A 118 8.52 -7.45 -8.09
CA LEU A 118 9.44 -6.99 -7.03
C LEU A 118 9.64 -5.47 -7.14
N ASP A 119 8.72 -4.69 -6.57
CA ASP A 119 8.74 -3.22 -6.61
C ASP A 119 9.14 -2.58 -5.26
N TYR A 120 9.53 -3.37 -4.25
CA TYR A 120 9.83 -2.91 -2.89
C TYR A 120 8.60 -2.38 -2.13
N GLY A 121 7.43 -2.92 -2.45
CA GLY A 121 6.19 -2.56 -1.76
C GLY A 121 5.67 -1.18 -2.17
N THR A 122 6.00 -0.69 -3.38
CA THR A 122 5.57 0.61 -3.90
C THR A 122 4.07 0.84 -3.68
N ASN A 123 3.25 -0.16 -3.93
CA ASN A 123 1.80 -0.05 -3.75
C ASN A 123 1.37 0.18 -2.28
N TYR A 124 2.09 -0.37 -1.31
CA TYR A 124 1.88 -0.02 0.11
C TYR A 124 2.36 1.41 0.38
N CYS A 125 3.55 1.76 -0.12
CA CYS A 125 4.15 3.07 0.09
C CYS A 125 3.34 4.21 -0.52
N ASN A 126 2.72 4.01 -1.69
CA ASN A 126 1.78 4.94 -2.31
C ASN A 126 0.65 5.33 -1.36
N LEU A 127 0.13 4.36 -0.60
CA LEU A 127 -0.93 4.56 0.37
C LEU A 127 -0.39 5.18 1.67
N GLU A 128 0.68 4.61 2.22
CA GLU A 128 1.26 5.02 3.51
C GLU A 128 1.83 6.45 3.45
N ASN A 129 2.44 6.85 2.34
CA ASN A 129 2.93 8.21 2.14
C ASN A 129 1.79 9.23 2.29
N LEU A 130 0.63 8.99 1.68
CA LEU A 130 -0.51 9.91 1.80
C LEU A 130 -1.08 9.95 3.22
N ILE A 131 -1.18 8.81 3.89
CA ILE A 131 -1.70 8.70 5.26
C ILE A 131 -0.79 9.44 6.26
N THR A 132 0.52 9.21 6.17
CA THR A 132 1.51 9.83 7.05
C THR A 132 1.71 11.32 6.73
N GLY A 133 1.76 11.68 5.45
CA GLY A 133 1.85 13.07 5.00
C GLY A 133 0.67 13.91 5.48
N ALA A 134 -0.54 13.35 5.46
CA ALA A 134 -1.75 13.99 5.97
C ALA A 134 -1.85 14.02 7.51
N GLY A 135 -0.90 13.40 8.22
CA GLY A 135 -0.86 13.25 9.67
C GLY A 135 -1.98 12.36 10.23
N LEU A 136 -2.58 11.49 9.41
CA LEU A 136 -3.72 10.65 9.80
C LEU A 136 -3.29 9.48 10.70
N ASN A 137 -2.07 8.97 10.50
CA ASN A 137 -1.45 7.93 11.33
C ASN A 137 -1.24 8.34 12.80
N THR A 138 -1.22 9.65 13.10
CA THR A 138 -1.07 10.17 14.46
C THR A 138 -2.40 10.43 15.17
N SER A 139 -3.53 10.15 14.51
CA SER A 139 -4.85 10.37 15.08
C SER A 139 -5.15 9.41 16.23
N GLN A 140 -5.96 9.87 17.20
CA GLN A 140 -6.24 9.09 18.40
C GLN A 140 -6.99 7.80 18.05
N GLY A 141 -6.44 6.66 18.48
CA GLY A 141 -7.03 5.34 18.23
C GLY A 141 -6.88 4.86 16.80
N TYR A 142 -6.00 5.47 16.00
CA TYR A 142 -5.63 4.98 14.67
C TYR A 142 -5.15 3.52 14.74
N THR A 143 -5.69 2.69 13.86
CA THR A 143 -5.21 1.32 13.66
C THR A 143 -5.09 1.03 12.17
N GLU A 144 -4.08 0.26 11.80
CA GLU A 144 -3.86 -0.26 10.46
C GLU A 144 -3.91 -1.80 10.48
N THR A 145 -4.46 -2.41 9.43
CA THR A 145 -4.41 -3.85 9.21
C THR A 145 -4.12 -4.14 7.75
N THR A 146 -3.03 -4.85 7.50
CA THR A 146 -2.64 -5.41 6.20
C THR A 146 -1.64 -6.57 6.41
N ASN A 147 -1.25 -7.27 5.34
CA ASN A 147 -0.23 -8.33 5.35
C ASN A 147 0.22 -8.69 3.92
N ASP A 148 1.25 -9.53 3.81
CA ASP A 148 1.82 -9.97 2.53
C ASP A 148 0.85 -10.72 1.60
N ASN A 149 -0.27 -11.25 2.09
CA ASN A 149 -1.26 -11.91 1.23
C ASN A 149 -2.15 -10.90 0.46
N VAL A 150 -2.22 -9.65 0.94
CA VAL A 150 -3.04 -8.59 0.34
C VAL A 150 -2.22 -7.38 -0.09
N CYS A 151 -0.92 -7.39 0.18
CA CYS A 151 0.05 -6.40 -0.25
C CYS A 151 1.34 -7.06 -0.71
N THR A 152 1.69 -6.86 -1.98
CA THR A 152 2.95 -7.35 -2.55
C THR A 152 4.13 -6.75 -1.77
N GLN A 153 5.00 -7.61 -1.21
CA GLN A 153 6.22 -7.24 -0.48
C GLN A 153 5.99 -6.32 0.74
N PHE A 154 4.86 -6.42 1.43
CA PHE A 154 4.59 -5.62 2.62
C PHE A 154 5.63 -5.82 3.73
N SER A 155 6.07 -7.03 4.05
CA SER A 155 7.07 -7.24 5.11
C SER A 155 8.48 -6.77 4.77
N SER A 156 8.75 -6.43 3.50
CA SER A 156 10.03 -5.96 3.00
C SER A 156 9.93 -4.63 2.26
N HIS A 157 8.91 -3.83 2.57
CA HIS A 157 8.69 -2.54 1.91
C HIS A 157 9.78 -1.53 2.28
N ASP A 158 10.08 -0.61 1.38
CA ASP A 158 11.02 0.49 1.61
C ASP A 158 10.49 1.76 0.94
N CYS A 159 9.76 2.57 1.71
CA CYS A 159 9.08 3.76 1.20
C CYS A 159 9.99 4.98 1.01
N ASP A 160 11.26 4.87 1.38
CA ASP A 160 12.29 5.89 1.18
C ASP A 160 13.38 5.42 0.21
N LYS A 161 13.15 4.30 -0.50
CA LYS A 161 14.12 3.69 -1.42
C LYS A 161 14.56 4.62 -2.56
N TYR A 162 13.60 5.35 -3.11
CA TYR A 162 13.79 6.30 -4.21
C TYR A 162 13.83 7.70 -3.66
#